data_AF-A0A733RI12-F1
#
_entry.id   AF-A0A733RI12-F1
#
_cell.length_a   1.000
_cell.length_b   1.000
_cell.length_c   1.000
_cell.angle_alpha   90.00
_cell.angle_beta   90.00
_cell.angle_gamma   90.00
#
_symmetry.space_group_name_H-M   'P 1'
#
loop_
_entity.id
_entity.type
_entity.pdbx_description
1 polymer ?
#
loop_
_entity_poly.entity_id
_entity_poly.type
_entity_poly.pdbx_seq_one_letter_code
_entity_poly.pdbx_strand_id
1 'polypeptide(L)'
;STALASVLVFSLAGCGDKEESKTFNANLAGTEISITYTYKGDKIIKQTSESKISYATVGAKTKEDAAKILDPLSAKYKNIAGVEEKLTYEDTYAQENVSVDMEKVDFKALQQISGTMVSGDTSKGISMKQTQTLLEAAGFKEAK
;
A
#
# COMPACT_ATOMS: atom_id res chain seq x y z
N SER A 1 -36.43 -31.26 1.35
CA SER A 1 -36.36 -29.83 1.67
C SER A 1 -34.95 -29.54 2.16
N THR A 2 -34.13 -28.66 1.60
CA THR A 2 -34.37 -27.48 0.73
C THR A 2 -33.04 -27.18 0.04
N ALA A 3 -33.06 -27.03 -1.28
CA ALA A 3 -31.97 -26.43 -2.04
C ALA A 3 -31.99 -24.92 -1.79
N LEU A 4 -30.85 -24.32 -1.45
CA LEU A 4 -30.68 -22.86 -1.42
C LEU A 4 -29.86 -22.45 -2.64
N ALA A 5 -30.55 -22.32 -3.77
CA ALA A 5 -30.09 -21.54 -4.90
C ALA A 5 -30.13 -20.07 -4.49
N SER A 6 -28.98 -19.48 -4.16
CA SER A 6 -28.84 -18.03 -4.00
C SER A 6 -28.37 -17.46 -5.33
N VAL A 7 -29.33 -17.14 -6.19
CA VAL A 7 -29.11 -16.32 -7.38
C VAL A 7 -28.91 -14.89 -6.91
N LEU A 8 -27.65 -14.45 -6.82
CA LEU A 8 -27.30 -13.05 -6.65
C LEU A 8 -27.17 -12.41 -8.03
N VAL A 9 -28.29 -11.92 -8.55
CA VAL A 9 -28.31 -11.00 -9.70
C VAL A 9 -28.31 -9.59 -9.13
N PHE A 10 -27.16 -8.92 -9.21
CA PHE A 10 -27.07 -7.46 -9.05
C PHE A 10 -26.81 -6.84 -10.41
N SER A 11 -27.89 -6.62 -11.16
CA SER A 11 -27.90 -5.74 -12.32
C SER A 11 -28.28 -4.33 -11.85
N LEU A 12 -27.30 -3.54 -11.40
CA LEU A 12 -27.47 -2.08 -11.31
C LEU A 12 -26.47 -1.42 -12.24
N ALA A 13 -26.95 -1.06 -13.43
CA ALA A 13 -26.33 -0.07 -14.30
C ALA A 13 -26.40 1.30 -13.61
N GLY A 14 -25.39 1.60 -12.80
CA GLY A 14 -25.01 2.96 -12.44
C GLY A 14 -23.74 3.32 -13.19
N CYS A 15 -23.84 4.15 -14.24
CA CYS A 15 -22.68 4.81 -14.84
C CYS A 15 -22.21 5.93 -13.90
N GLY A 16 -21.59 5.53 -12.81
CA GLY A 16 -20.70 6.35 -12.00
C GLY A 16 -19.57 5.42 -11.60
N ASP A 17 -18.32 5.88 -11.71
CA ASP A 17 -17.17 5.05 -11.35
C ASP A 17 -17.29 4.65 -9.87
N LYS A 18 -17.80 3.43 -9.63
CA LYS A 18 -17.87 2.84 -8.30
C LYS A 18 -16.46 2.76 -7.72
N GLU A 19 -16.33 3.09 -6.44
CA GLU A 19 -15.08 2.84 -5.74
C GLU A 19 -14.88 1.34 -5.61
N GLU A 20 -13.73 0.87 -6.06
CA GLU A 20 -13.28 -0.51 -5.98
C GLU A 20 -11.99 -0.56 -5.18
N SER A 21 -11.62 -1.75 -4.70
CA SER A 21 -10.35 -1.95 -4.04
C SER A 21 -9.71 -3.27 -4.42
N LYS A 22 -8.37 -3.28 -4.47
CA LYS A 22 -7.55 -4.47 -4.68
C LYS A 22 -6.42 -4.50 -3.66
N THR A 23 -6.19 -5.65 -3.06
CA THR A 23 -5.11 -5.87 -2.11
C THR A 23 -4.06 -6.79 -2.72
N PHE A 24 -2.80 -6.48 -2.51
CA PHE A 24 -1.65 -7.22 -3.02
C PHE A 24 -0.70 -7.55 -1.88
N ASN A 25 -0.24 -8.80 -1.82
CA ASN A 25 0.68 -9.26 -0.78
C ASN A 25 2.01 -9.71 -1.39
N ALA A 26 3.10 -9.44 -0.67
CA ALA A 26 4.42 -9.99 -0.96
C ALA A 26 5.19 -10.29 0.33
N ASN A 27 6.17 -11.18 0.23
CA ASN A 27 7.25 -11.27 1.20
C ASN A 27 8.55 -10.93 0.49
N LEU A 28 9.10 -9.75 0.77
CA LEU A 28 10.32 -9.24 0.15
C LEU A 28 11.44 -9.30 1.19
N ALA A 29 12.39 -10.22 1.00
CA ALA A 29 13.54 -10.40 1.88
C ALA A 29 13.17 -10.54 3.37
N GLY A 30 12.07 -11.23 3.68
CA GLY A 30 11.59 -11.43 5.06
C GLY A 30 10.69 -10.32 5.60
N THR A 31 10.43 -9.26 4.82
CA THR A 31 9.44 -8.24 5.14
C THR A 31 8.11 -8.64 4.49
N GLU A 32 7.09 -8.88 5.32
CA GLU A 32 5.73 -9.13 4.83
C GLU A 32 5.08 -7.78 4.51
N ILE A 33 4.51 -7.64 3.32
CA ILE A 33 3.92 -6.38 2.85
C ILE A 33 2.53 -6.69 2.29
N SER A 34 1.54 -5.94 2.73
CA SER A 34 0.18 -5.90 2.18
C SER A 34 -0.12 -4.48 1.71
N ILE A 35 -0.54 -4.31 0.46
CA ILE A 35 -0.87 -3.01 -0.12
C ILE A 35 -2.28 -3.07 -0.69
N THR A 36 -3.14 -2.17 -0.25
CA THR A 36 -4.50 -2.00 -0.77
C THR A 36 -4.60 -0.69 -1.52
N TYR A 37 -5.12 -0.77 -2.75
CA TYR A 37 -5.43 0.39 -3.57
C TYR A 37 -6.93 0.54 -3.71
N THR A 38 -7.44 1.72 -3.40
CA THR A 38 -8.82 2.11 -3.70
C THR A 38 -8.81 2.98 -4.96
N TYR A 39 -9.69 2.67 -5.92
CA TYR A 39 -9.69 3.31 -7.24
C TYR A 39 -11.11 3.50 -7.80
N LYS A 40 -11.25 4.47 -8.71
CA LYS A 40 -12.45 4.76 -9.49
C LYS A 40 -12.13 4.57 -10.97
N GLY A 41 -12.82 3.65 -11.63
CA GLY A 41 -12.49 3.27 -13.01
C GLY A 41 -11.10 2.67 -13.08
N ASP A 42 -10.13 3.39 -13.64
CA ASP A 42 -8.71 2.99 -13.62
C ASP A 42 -7.84 3.93 -12.78
N LYS A 43 -8.39 4.98 -12.16
CA LYS A 43 -7.61 5.96 -11.40
C LYS A 43 -7.59 5.59 -9.91
N ILE A 44 -6.39 5.40 -9.36
CA ILE A 44 -6.19 5.20 -7.92
C ILE A 44 -6.45 6.52 -7.18
N ILE A 45 -7.25 6.45 -6.12
CA ILE A 45 -7.60 7.58 -5.26
C ILE A 45 -7.01 7.45 -3.85
N LYS A 46 -6.73 6.23 -3.38
CA LYS A 46 -6.09 5.99 -2.10
C LYS A 46 -5.20 4.75 -2.16
N GLN A 47 -4.09 4.78 -1.45
CA GLN A 47 -3.29 3.59 -1.15
C GLN A 47 -3.16 3.47 0.36
N THR A 48 -3.26 2.24 0.86
CA THR A 48 -2.80 1.91 2.22
C THR A 48 -1.84 0.75 2.14
N SER A 49 -0.80 0.75 2.95
CA SER A 49 0.12 -0.38 3.07
C SER A 49 0.41 -0.70 4.52
N GLU A 50 0.50 -1.99 4.79
CA GLU A 50 0.93 -2.55 6.06
C GLU A 50 2.18 -3.40 5.81
N SER A 51 3.25 -3.09 6.54
CA SER A 51 4.52 -3.80 6.41
C SER A 51 4.97 -4.31 7.78
N LYS A 52 5.35 -5.58 7.83
CA LYS A 52 5.95 -6.21 9.00
C LYS A 52 7.45 -6.37 8.76
N ILE A 53 8.22 -5.46 9.35
CA ILE A 53 9.67 -5.34 9.16
C ILE A 53 10.36 -6.06 10.30
N SER A 54 10.82 -7.30 10.06
CA SER A 54 11.61 -8.04 11.05
C SER A 54 12.91 -7.31 11.36
N TYR A 55 13.32 -7.25 12.63
CA TYR A 55 14.57 -6.56 13.00
C TYR A 55 15.80 -7.15 12.33
N ALA A 56 15.79 -8.46 12.09
CA ALA A 56 16.86 -9.13 11.37
C ALA A 56 17.04 -8.60 9.93
N THR A 57 15.97 -8.17 9.25
CA THR A 57 16.06 -7.71 7.85
C THR A 57 16.71 -6.33 7.74
N VAL A 58 16.65 -5.53 8.80
CA VAL A 58 17.32 -4.23 8.91
C VAL A 58 18.61 -4.27 9.72
N GLY A 59 19.05 -5.46 10.15
CA GLY A 59 20.27 -5.66 10.95
C GLY A 59 20.15 -5.20 12.41
N ALA A 60 18.93 -4.95 12.89
CA ALA A 60 18.65 -4.60 14.28
C ALA A 60 18.50 -5.87 15.14
N LYS A 61 18.84 -5.74 16.43
CA LYS A 61 18.67 -6.81 17.43
C LYS A 61 17.63 -6.46 18.50
N THR A 62 17.32 -5.18 18.65
CA THR A 62 16.45 -4.65 19.68
C THR A 62 15.51 -3.60 19.09
N LYS A 63 14.43 -3.28 19.83
CA LYS A 63 13.52 -2.17 19.52
C LYS A 63 14.27 -0.85 19.33
N GLU A 64 15.24 -0.57 20.19
CA GLU A 64 16.01 0.68 20.16
C GLU A 64 16.91 0.77 18.91
N ASP A 65 17.57 -0.33 18.55
CA ASP A 65 18.38 -0.38 17.32
C ASP A 65 17.52 -0.22 16.07
N ALA A 66 16.35 -0.86 16.05
CA ALA A 66 15.40 -0.71 14.95
C ALA A 66 14.90 0.72 14.83
N ALA A 67 14.56 1.37 15.95
CA ALA A 67 14.11 2.76 15.97
C ALA A 67 15.16 3.73 15.41
N LYS A 68 16.44 3.55 15.76
CA LYS A 68 17.54 4.35 15.20
C LYS A 68 17.67 4.25 13.68
N ILE A 69 17.22 3.15 13.08
CA ILE A 69 17.28 2.90 11.64
C ILE A 69 15.99 3.37 10.95
N LEU A 70 14.83 3.07 11.53
CA LEU A 70 13.52 3.29 10.90
C LEU A 70 12.95 4.69 11.16
N ASP A 71 13.17 5.30 12.33
CA ASP A 71 12.64 6.64 12.64
C ASP A 71 13.14 7.73 11.67
N PRO A 72 14.42 7.75 11.24
CA PRO A 72 14.88 8.72 10.22
C PRO A 72 14.22 8.50 8.85
N LEU A 73 13.81 7.27 8.53
CA LEU A 73 13.08 6.96 7.29
C LEU A 73 11.63 7.41 7.40
N SER A 74 10.97 7.09 8.53
CA SER A 74 9.61 7.55 8.86
C SER A 74 9.49 9.08 8.83
N ALA A 75 10.50 9.79 9.35
CA ALA A 75 10.52 11.25 9.34
C ALA A 75 10.42 11.86 7.93
N LYS A 76 10.80 11.12 6.87
CA LYS A 76 10.66 11.59 5.49
C LYS A 76 9.20 11.68 5.07
N TYR A 77 8.33 10.79 5.56
CA TYR A 77 6.90 10.80 5.24
C TYR A 77 6.14 11.95 5.91
N LYS A 78 6.55 12.36 7.12
CA LYS A 78 5.84 13.38 7.94
C LYS A 78 5.64 14.73 7.28
N ASN A 79 6.48 15.07 6.30
CA ASN A 79 6.42 16.36 5.61
C ASN A 79 5.74 16.29 4.23
N ILE A 80 5.20 15.13 3.86
CA ILE A 80 4.52 14.96 2.59
C ILE A 80 3.02 15.13 2.82
N ALA A 81 2.45 16.16 2.19
CA ALA A 81 1.02 16.38 2.19
C ALA A 81 0.28 15.12 1.70
N GLY A 82 -0.85 14.79 2.31
CA GLY A 82 -1.65 13.62 1.92
C GLY A 82 -1.03 12.27 2.28
N VAL A 83 0.07 12.23 3.04
CA VAL A 83 0.67 10.99 3.55
C VAL A 83 0.56 10.93 5.07
N GLU A 84 0.08 9.80 5.57
CA GLU A 84 0.10 9.44 6.98
C GLU A 84 0.92 8.17 7.13
N GLU A 85 1.84 8.16 8.10
CA GLU A 85 2.68 7.01 8.40
C GLU A 85 2.72 6.78 9.90
N LYS A 86 2.70 5.51 10.29
CA LYS A 86 2.78 5.06 11.67
C LYS A 86 3.63 3.80 11.79
N LEU A 87 4.76 3.95 12.49
CA LEU A 87 5.55 2.84 13.02
C LEU A 87 5.13 2.45 14.43
N THR A 88 5.01 1.15 14.66
CA THR A 88 4.82 0.53 15.98
C THR A 88 5.88 -0.53 16.18
N TYR A 89 6.62 -0.48 17.30
CA TYR A 89 7.74 -1.38 17.56
C TYR A 89 7.32 -2.53 18.48
N GLU A 90 7.31 -3.75 17.93
CA GLU A 90 7.03 -5.00 18.63
C GLU A 90 8.32 -5.72 19.03
N ASP A 91 8.26 -6.83 19.76
CA ASP A 91 9.46 -7.45 20.34
C ASP A 91 10.51 -7.90 19.32
N THR A 92 10.08 -8.31 18.13
CA THR A 92 10.96 -8.86 17.08
C THR A 92 10.84 -8.18 15.73
N TYR A 93 9.91 -7.22 15.58
CA TYR A 93 9.63 -6.54 14.33
C TYR A 93 9.05 -5.14 14.57
N ALA A 94 9.06 -4.31 13.53
CA ALA A 94 8.27 -3.08 13.48
C ALA A 94 7.09 -3.27 12.53
N GLN A 95 5.91 -2.83 12.95
CA GLN A 95 4.73 -2.71 12.11
C GLN A 95 4.67 -1.28 11.58
N GLU A 96 4.82 -1.13 10.26
CA GLU A 96 4.63 0.13 9.55
C GLU A 96 3.25 0.14 8.88
N ASN A 97 2.51 1.22 9.05
CA ASN A 97 1.27 1.46 8.33
C ASN A 97 1.38 2.81 7.62
N VAL A 98 1.15 2.82 6.31
CA VAL A 98 1.17 4.04 5.49
C VAL A 98 -0.17 4.20 4.80
N SER A 99 -0.70 5.42 4.78
CA SER A 99 -1.87 5.81 4.00
C SER A 99 -1.52 7.00 3.13
N VAL A 100 -1.84 6.92 1.84
CA VAL A 100 -1.59 7.97 0.86
C VAL A 100 -2.92 8.35 0.21
N ASP A 101 -3.28 9.62 0.34
CA ASP A 101 -4.38 10.27 -0.37
C ASP A 101 -3.86 10.75 -1.74
N MET A 102 -4.22 10.04 -2.80
CA MET A 102 -3.70 10.32 -4.16
C MET A 102 -4.27 11.61 -4.77
N GLU A 103 -5.26 12.23 -4.12
CA GLU A 103 -5.81 13.52 -4.56
C GLU A 103 -5.08 14.70 -3.92
N LYS A 104 -4.40 14.48 -2.79
CA LYS A 104 -3.68 15.53 -2.03
C LYS A 104 -2.17 15.38 -2.07
N VAL A 105 -1.66 14.21 -2.43
CA VAL A 105 -0.24 13.91 -2.29
C VAL A 105 0.65 14.73 -3.21
N ASP A 106 1.77 15.21 -2.67
CA ASP A 106 2.87 15.68 -3.49
C ASP A 106 3.62 14.47 -4.06
N PHE A 107 3.25 14.07 -5.29
CA PHE A 107 3.86 12.94 -5.97
C PHE A 107 5.37 13.10 -6.17
N LYS A 108 5.88 14.32 -6.33
CA LYS A 108 7.33 14.53 -6.51
C LYS A 108 8.06 14.25 -5.22
N ALA A 109 7.53 14.72 -4.08
CA ALA A 109 8.09 14.40 -2.77
C ALA A 109 7.97 12.90 -2.47
N LEU A 110 6.84 12.27 -2.80
CA LEU A 110 6.61 10.84 -2.55
C LEU A 110 7.61 9.97 -3.33
N GLN A 111 7.85 10.28 -4.61
CA GLN A 111 8.81 9.58 -5.46
C GLN A 111 10.26 9.66 -4.97
N GLN A 112 10.59 10.63 -4.10
CA GLN A 112 11.91 10.74 -3.48
C GLN A 112 12.07 9.85 -2.24
N ILE A 113 10.96 9.30 -1.71
CA ILE A 113 11.02 8.36 -0.60
C ILE A 113 11.32 6.95 -1.12
N SER A 114 12.45 6.42 -0.64
CA SER A 114 12.83 5.02 -0.83
C SER A 114 11.78 4.10 -0.22
N GLY A 115 11.26 3.16 -1.02
CA GLY A 115 10.22 2.21 -0.60
C GLY A 115 8.84 2.48 -1.23
N THR A 116 8.62 3.65 -1.84
CA THR A 116 7.39 3.90 -2.61
C THR A 116 7.48 3.24 -3.99
N MET A 117 6.39 2.60 -4.42
CA MET A 117 6.29 1.99 -5.76
C MET A 117 5.67 2.92 -6.81
N VAL A 118 5.49 4.19 -6.45
CA VAL A 118 4.98 5.21 -7.37
C VAL A 118 6.11 5.64 -8.30
N SER A 119 5.96 5.41 -9.60
CA SER A 119 6.96 5.77 -10.61
C SER A 119 6.28 6.30 -11.88
N GLY A 120 7.03 7.08 -12.67
CA GLY A 120 6.54 7.65 -13.93
C GLY A 120 5.79 8.99 -13.78
N ASP A 121 5.12 9.38 -14.87
CA ASP A 121 4.33 10.62 -14.93
C ASP A 121 3.00 10.45 -14.18
N THR A 122 2.85 11.22 -13.09
CA THR A 122 1.67 11.22 -12.23
C THR A 122 0.71 12.37 -12.54
N SER A 123 0.96 13.17 -13.58
CA SER A 123 0.15 14.36 -13.94
C SER A 123 -1.32 14.04 -14.22
N LYS A 124 -1.62 12.80 -14.62
CA LYS A 124 -2.98 12.30 -14.88
C LYS A 124 -3.52 11.40 -13.76
N GLY A 125 -2.81 11.32 -12.63
CA GLY A 125 -3.03 10.33 -11.59
C GLY A 125 -2.37 9.00 -11.91
N ILE A 126 -2.56 8.02 -11.02
CA ILE A 126 -1.94 6.70 -11.12
C ILE A 126 -2.97 5.69 -11.60
N SER A 127 -2.61 4.88 -12.60
CA SER A 127 -3.46 3.83 -13.14
C SER A 127 -3.40 2.56 -12.28
N MET A 128 -4.55 1.98 -11.96
CA MET A 128 -4.66 0.71 -11.24
C MET A 128 -4.13 -0.45 -12.10
N LYS A 129 -4.48 -0.50 -13.39
CA LYS A 129 -3.98 -1.54 -14.30
C LYS A 129 -2.45 -1.54 -14.40
N GLN A 130 -1.85 -0.36 -14.57
CA GLN A 130 -0.40 -0.23 -14.63
C GLN A 130 0.26 -0.62 -13.29
N THR A 131 -0.32 -0.17 -12.19
CA THR A 131 0.15 -0.50 -10.83
C THR A 131 0.10 -2.00 -10.57
N GLN A 132 -0.96 -2.68 -10.98
CA GLN A 132 -1.08 -4.13 -10.88
C GLN A 132 0.04 -4.84 -11.67
N THR A 133 0.28 -4.46 -12.91
CA THR A 133 1.36 -5.05 -13.72
C THR A 133 2.73 -4.86 -13.07
N LEU A 134 3.00 -3.68 -12.50
CA LEU A 134 4.26 -3.40 -11.79
C LEU A 134 4.40 -4.23 -10.50
N LEU A 135 3.33 -4.35 -9.71
CA LEU A 135 3.29 -5.15 -8.50
C LEU A 135 3.55 -6.64 -8.80
N GLU A 136 2.87 -7.19 -9.79
CA GLU A 136 3.04 -8.58 -10.20
C GLU A 136 4.46 -8.85 -10.70
N ALA A 137 5.04 -7.93 -11.48
CA ALA A 137 6.43 -8.01 -11.91
C ALA A 137 7.42 -7.93 -10.74
N ALA A 138 7.07 -7.21 -9.67
CA ALA A 138 7.84 -7.13 -8.42
C ALA A 138 7.58 -8.33 -7.47
N GLY A 139 6.77 -9.31 -7.88
CA GLY A 139 6.51 -10.53 -7.12
C GLY A 139 5.34 -10.45 -6.13
N PHE A 140 4.58 -9.36 -6.14
CA PHE A 140 3.33 -9.26 -5.39
C PHE A 140 2.24 -10.12 -6.04
N LYS A 141 1.31 -10.59 -5.22
CA LYS A 141 0.16 -11.37 -5.65
C LYS A 141 -1.12 -10.71 -5.16
N GLU A 142 -2.10 -10.56 -6.04
CA GLU A 142 -3.44 -10.12 -5.66
C GLU A 142 -4.03 -11.09 -4.63
N ALA A 143 -4.50 -10.55 -3.51
CA ALA A 143 -5.24 -11.28 -2.50
C ALA A 143 -6.61 -11.66 -3.07
N LYS A 144 -7.04 -12.90 -2.87
CA LYS A 144 -8.36 -13.39 -3.30
C LYS A 144 -9.38 -13.29 -2.18
#